data_AF-A0A2E0PAT8-F1
#
_entry.id   AF-A0A2E0PAT8-F1
#
_cell.length_a   1.000
_cell.length_b   1.000
_cell.length_c   1.000
_cell.angle_alpha   90.00
_cell.angle_beta   90.00
_cell.angle_gamma   90.00
#
_symmetry.space_group_name_H-M   'P 1'
#
loop_
_entity.id
_entity.type
_entity.pdbx_description
1 polymer ?
#
loop_
_entity_poly.entity_id
_entity_poly.type
_entity_poly.pdbx_seq_one_letter_code
_entity_poly.pdbx_strand_id
1 'polypeptide(L)'
;MIMNSKIFQFNHFAFLIGLTFAAVLLVFIYFGSNGLRDFDPALRGFAITSVLGAFAVGYRLSVWLQRPPSRMYFNRGMKLAWRYPTLLFKSSGKKMAAQTFIKERSLYRWIMHLCLSGGCTLAFAVTFPLVFGWIHFDVGSLDTIYKVKVFGVVVRELSVHSLEAKLMFNMLNIAAVLVLIGLILAGWRRLTDPGVRAVQTFVEDILPLLIIFAVTTTGLMLTVSYSYMQGRGHSFLVWVHLMTVIALIFYIPFGKLFHMFQRLCSVLVSLYQKAGKEGQQADCVICSEPFASQMHVDDLKTVLDQLGFDYRFATSKGEVHYQDICPSCRRRLLVVNQGKMIGR
;
A
#
# COMPACT_ATOMS: atom_id res chain seq x y z
N MET A 1 16.04 -31.10 8.03
CA MET A 1 14.68 -31.30 7.49
C MET A 1 13.74 -31.61 8.64
N ILE A 2 13.20 -30.57 9.28
CA ILE A 2 12.08 -30.70 10.23
C ILE A 2 11.00 -29.80 9.66
N MET A 3 10.20 -30.35 8.74
CA MET A 3 8.92 -29.76 8.36
C MET A 3 8.02 -29.87 9.57
N ASN A 4 8.02 -28.83 10.40
CA ASN A 4 7.13 -28.71 11.53
C ASN A 4 5.69 -28.70 11.00
N SER A 5 4.88 -29.66 11.44
CA SER A 5 3.52 -30.00 11.00
C SER A 5 2.44 -28.94 11.33
N LYS A 6 2.80 -27.66 11.42
CA LYS A 6 1.87 -26.55 11.69
C LYS A 6 1.38 -25.90 10.40
N ILE A 7 0.86 -26.69 9.46
CA ILE A 7 0.49 -26.18 8.12
C ILE A 7 -0.76 -25.26 8.16
N PHE A 8 -1.58 -25.28 9.21
CA PHE A 8 -2.65 -24.27 9.41
C PHE A 8 -2.92 -24.01 10.89
N GLN A 9 -2.03 -23.32 11.61
CA GLN A 9 -2.46 -22.69 12.87
C GLN A 9 -3.21 -21.41 12.54
N PHE A 10 -4.52 -21.43 12.76
CA PHE A 10 -5.37 -20.24 12.62
C PHE A 10 -4.83 -19.13 13.51
N ASN A 11 -4.53 -17.98 12.89
CA ASN A 11 -3.92 -16.85 13.59
C ASN A 11 -5.00 -16.02 14.28
N HIS A 12 -5.43 -16.45 15.47
CA HIS A 12 -6.48 -15.77 16.24
C HIS A 12 -6.19 -14.29 16.45
N PHE A 13 -4.94 -13.92 16.72
CA PHE A 13 -4.54 -12.52 16.89
C PHE A 13 -4.75 -11.69 15.62
N ALA A 14 -4.33 -12.21 14.44
CA ALA A 14 -4.56 -11.53 13.18
C ALA A 14 -6.05 -11.42 12.84
N PHE A 15 -6.82 -12.46 13.16
CA PHE A 15 -8.27 -12.45 12.97
C PHE A 15 -8.96 -11.36 13.81
N LEU A 16 -8.59 -11.23 15.09
CA LEU A 16 -9.11 -10.19 15.98
C LEU A 16 -8.75 -8.78 15.50
N ILE A 17 -7.54 -8.58 14.98
CA ILE A 17 -7.16 -7.30 14.36
C ILE A 17 -7.99 -7.02 13.11
N GLY A 18 -8.22 -8.03 12.26
CA GLY A 18 -9.13 -7.90 11.12
C GLY A 18 -10.54 -7.48 11.55
N LEU A 19 -11.11 -8.15 12.57
CA LEU A 19 -12.43 -7.80 13.11
C LEU A 19 -12.45 -6.36 13.64
N THR A 20 -11.38 -5.94 14.32
CA THR A 20 -11.25 -4.57 14.82
C THR A 20 -11.29 -3.56 13.69
N PHE A 21 -10.57 -3.80 12.58
CA PHE A 21 -10.59 -2.92 11.41
C PHE A 21 -11.98 -2.82 10.78
N ALA A 22 -12.70 -3.93 10.64
CA ALA A 22 -14.07 -3.93 10.14
C ALA A 22 -15.02 -3.20 11.08
N ALA A 23 -14.94 -3.44 12.39
CA ALA A 23 -15.77 -2.78 13.40
C ALA A 23 -15.53 -1.26 13.43
N VAL A 24 -14.26 -0.83 13.39
CA VAL A 24 -13.89 0.58 13.31
C VAL A 24 -14.45 1.23 12.05
N LEU A 25 -14.37 0.56 10.89
CA LEU A 25 -14.95 1.10 9.66
C LEU A 25 -16.49 1.19 9.73
N LEU A 26 -17.17 0.19 10.30
CA LEU A 26 -18.62 0.26 10.52
C LEU A 26 -19.01 1.44 11.40
N VAL A 27 -18.27 1.69 12.48
CA VAL A 27 -18.46 2.85 13.36
C VAL A 27 -18.28 4.15 12.57
N PHE A 28 -17.23 4.27 11.75
CA PHE A 28 -17.00 5.44 10.92
C PHE A 28 -18.07 5.65 9.83
N ILE A 29 -18.61 4.58 9.25
CA ILE A 29 -19.73 4.68 8.31
C ILE A 29 -20.96 5.20 9.04
N TYR A 30 -21.32 4.60 10.19
CA TYR A 30 -22.50 4.99 10.97
C TYR A 30 -22.46 6.47 11.39
N PHE A 31 -21.38 6.91 12.04
CA PHE A 31 -21.25 8.30 12.45
C PHE A 31 -21.06 9.24 11.27
N GLY A 32 -20.29 8.83 10.27
CA GLY A 32 -19.98 9.68 9.13
C GLY A 32 -21.18 9.94 8.21
N SER A 33 -22.16 9.04 8.20
CA SER A 33 -23.43 9.17 7.47
C SER A 33 -24.57 9.73 8.32
N ASN A 34 -24.26 10.39 9.44
CA ASN A 34 -25.24 11.00 10.35
C ASN A 34 -26.28 9.98 10.86
N GLY A 35 -25.81 8.82 11.31
CA GLY A 35 -26.67 7.71 11.74
C GLY A 35 -27.37 7.02 10.57
N LEU A 36 -26.68 6.85 9.43
CA LEU A 36 -27.19 6.26 8.18
C LEU A 36 -28.25 7.09 7.43
N ARG A 37 -28.52 8.32 7.85
CA ARG A 37 -29.48 9.21 7.17
C ARG A 37 -28.98 9.66 5.80
N ASP A 38 -27.69 9.95 5.70
CA ASP A 38 -27.04 10.39 4.46
C ASP A 38 -26.47 9.20 3.66
N PHE A 39 -26.74 7.96 4.10
CA PHE A 39 -26.27 6.74 3.45
C PHE A 39 -27.16 6.36 2.26
N ASP A 40 -26.58 6.28 1.07
CA ASP A 40 -27.29 5.82 -0.14
C ASP A 40 -27.48 4.29 -0.13
N PRO A 41 -28.72 3.76 -0.09
CA PRO A 41 -28.97 2.33 -0.14
C PRO A 41 -28.44 1.64 -1.41
N ALA A 42 -28.30 2.35 -2.53
CA ALA A 42 -27.74 1.81 -3.77
C ALA A 42 -26.26 1.44 -3.62
N LEU A 43 -25.55 2.07 -2.68
CA LEU A 43 -24.13 1.83 -2.42
C LEU A 43 -23.86 0.72 -1.41
N ARG A 44 -24.90 0.05 -0.90
CA ARG A 44 -24.80 -1.00 0.14
C ARG A 44 -23.82 -2.11 -0.22
N GLY A 45 -23.84 -2.60 -1.46
CA GLY A 45 -22.92 -3.64 -1.92
C GLY A 45 -21.45 -3.20 -1.82
N PHE A 46 -21.15 -1.96 -2.19
CA PHE A 46 -19.81 -1.38 -2.09
C PHE A 46 -19.39 -1.16 -0.63
N ALA A 47 -20.31 -0.74 0.24
CA ALA A 47 -20.04 -0.55 1.67
C ALA A 47 -19.69 -1.89 2.36
N ILE A 48 -20.49 -2.94 2.12
CA ILE A 48 -20.21 -4.30 2.64
C ILE A 48 -18.84 -4.78 2.15
N THR A 49 -18.58 -4.62 0.85
CA THR A 49 -17.28 -4.97 0.24
C THR A 49 -16.12 -4.23 0.90
N SER A 50 -16.29 -2.95 1.21
CA SER A 50 -15.27 -2.13 1.87
C SER A 50 -14.99 -2.59 3.31
N VAL A 51 -16.03 -2.98 4.06
CA VAL A 51 -15.89 -3.53 5.42
C VAL A 51 -15.15 -4.87 5.40
N LEU A 52 -15.51 -5.77 4.48
CA LEU A 52 -14.78 -7.04 4.29
C LEU A 52 -13.34 -6.79 3.82
N GLY A 53 -13.12 -5.79 2.96
CA GLY A 53 -11.80 -5.34 2.56
C GLY A 53 -10.97 -4.83 3.73
N ALA A 54 -11.54 -4.00 4.62
CA ALA A 54 -10.88 -3.52 5.81
C ALA A 54 -10.48 -4.67 6.76
N PHE A 55 -11.36 -5.66 6.93
CA PHE A 55 -11.02 -6.90 7.64
C PHE A 55 -9.81 -7.59 7.01
N ALA A 56 -9.85 -7.84 5.70
CA ALA A 56 -8.79 -8.56 4.99
C ALA A 56 -7.44 -7.83 5.04
N VAL A 57 -7.46 -6.50 4.94
CA VAL A 57 -6.30 -5.63 5.10
C VAL A 57 -5.74 -5.72 6.52
N GLY A 58 -6.58 -5.57 7.55
CA GLY A 58 -6.18 -5.68 8.96
C GLY A 58 -5.55 -7.05 9.28
N TYR A 59 -6.20 -8.12 8.83
CA TYR A 59 -5.69 -9.50 8.96
C TYR A 59 -4.32 -9.64 8.29
N ARG A 60 -4.19 -9.26 7.02
CA ARG A 60 -2.94 -9.40 6.27
C ARG A 60 -1.83 -8.54 6.86
N LEU A 61 -2.11 -7.30 7.26
CA LEU A 61 -1.15 -6.42 7.90
C LEU A 61 -0.63 -7.03 9.20
N SER A 62 -1.52 -7.61 10.02
CA SER A 62 -1.12 -8.29 11.25
C SER A 62 -0.18 -9.47 10.95
N VAL A 63 -0.55 -10.36 10.03
CA VAL A 63 0.31 -11.50 9.65
C VAL A 63 1.67 -11.04 9.13
N TRP A 64 1.70 -9.96 8.34
CA TRP A 64 2.94 -9.39 7.84
C TRP A 64 3.80 -8.80 8.98
N LEU A 65 3.20 -8.07 9.92
CA LEU A 65 3.87 -7.49 11.08
C LEU A 65 4.32 -8.51 12.12
N GLN A 66 3.81 -9.74 12.09
CA GLN A 66 4.29 -10.81 12.98
C GLN A 66 5.64 -11.40 12.53
N ARG A 67 6.05 -11.19 11.27
CA ARG A 67 7.36 -11.66 10.79
C ARG A 67 8.49 -10.90 11.48
N PRO A 68 9.52 -11.57 12.03
CA PRO A 68 10.58 -10.91 12.80
C PRO A 68 11.19 -9.65 12.15
N PRO A 69 11.54 -9.65 10.84
CA PRO A 69 12.14 -8.46 10.21
C PRO A 69 11.15 -7.28 10.13
N SER A 70 9.93 -7.55 9.70
CA SER A 70 8.87 -6.53 9.56
C SER A 70 8.46 -5.97 10.92
N ARG A 71 8.34 -6.84 11.92
CA ARG A 71 8.06 -6.47 13.31
C ARG A 71 9.12 -5.54 13.87
N MET A 72 10.40 -5.86 13.64
CA MET A 72 11.51 -5.07 14.14
C MET A 72 11.49 -3.65 13.58
N TYR A 73 11.40 -3.51 12.25
CA TYR A 73 11.31 -2.20 11.61
C TYR A 73 10.09 -1.41 12.05
N PHE A 74 8.93 -2.05 12.16
CA PHE A 74 7.72 -1.38 12.62
C PHE A 74 7.86 -0.89 14.06
N ASN A 75 8.29 -1.75 14.99
CA ASN A 75 8.45 -1.38 16.40
C ASN A 75 9.51 -0.30 16.60
N ARG A 76 10.68 -0.43 15.96
CA ARG A 76 11.76 0.57 16.07
C ARG A 76 11.33 1.89 15.42
N GLY A 77 10.69 1.80 14.26
CA GLY A 77 10.11 2.92 13.54
C GLY A 77 9.08 3.70 14.38
N MET A 78 8.13 3.00 14.99
CA MET A 78 7.14 3.60 15.87
C MET A 78 7.77 4.27 17.10
N LYS A 79 8.73 3.60 17.77
CA LYS A 79 9.49 4.20 18.89
C LYS A 79 10.17 5.51 18.49
N LEU A 80 10.78 5.55 17.30
CA LEU A 80 11.42 6.75 16.75
C LEU A 80 10.40 7.82 16.37
N ALA A 81 9.25 7.43 15.82
CA ALA A 81 8.15 8.33 15.50
C ALA A 81 7.60 9.05 16.75
N TRP A 82 7.41 8.31 17.85
CA TRP A 82 7.00 8.89 19.13
C TRP A 82 8.06 9.82 19.73
N ARG A 83 9.34 9.49 19.59
CA ARG A 83 10.43 10.32 20.10
C ARG A 83 10.68 11.58 19.25
N TYR A 84 10.44 11.51 17.94
CA TYR A 84 10.72 12.59 16.99
C TYR A 84 9.55 12.84 16.03
N PRO A 85 8.39 13.30 16.52
CA PRO A 85 7.17 13.45 15.71
C PRO A 85 7.35 14.46 14.56
N THR A 86 8.15 15.51 14.75
CA THR A 86 8.40 16.55 13.73
C THR A 86 9.17 16.04 12.51
N LEU A 87 9.98 14.97 12.67
CA LEU A 87 10.70 14.34 11.57
C LEU A 87 9.79 13.50 10.67
N LEU A 88 8.70 12.96 11.23
CA LEU A 88 7.67 12.23 10.49
C LEU A 88 7.01 13.12 9.44
N PHE A 89 6.57 14.32 9.83
CA PHE A 89 5.84 15.23 8.94
C PHE A 89 6.72 15.77 7.80
N LYS A 90 7.99 16.09 8.06
CA LYS A 90 8.91 16.61 7.04
C LYS A 90 9.33 15.55 6.00
N SER A 91 9.34 14.26 6.38
CA SER A 91 9.81 13.18 5.50
C SER A 91 8.72 12.58 4.59
N SER A 92 7.43 12.75 4.89
CA SER A 92 6.38 11.85 4.40
C SER A 92 5.62 12.31 3.16
N GLY A 93 5.35 13.62 3.01
CA GLY A 93 4.36 14.09 2.01
C GLY A 93 4.85 14.09 0.56
N LYS A 94 5.89 14.88 0.26
CA LYS A 94 6.31 15.15 -1.14
C LYS A 94 6.81 13.91 -1.89
N LYS A 95 7.58 13.04 -1.22
CA LYS A 95 8.19 11.87 -1.89
C LYS A 95 7.22 10.72 -2.13
N MET A 96 6.18 10.58 -1.30
CA MET A 96 5.14 9.56 -1.50
C MET A 96 4.13 9.97 -2.56
N ALA A 97 3.65 11.22 -2.52
CA ALA A 97 2.65 11.70 -3.47
C ALA A 97 3.23 11.90 -4.89
N ALA A 98 4.38 12.57 -5.01
CA ALA A 98 4.97 12.86 -6.32
C ALA A 98 5.86 11.73 -6.86
N GLN A 99 6.13 10.69 -6.06
CA GLN A 99 6.92 9.50 -6.44
C GLN A 99 8.23 9.83 -7.18
N THR A 100 8.91 10.92 -6.79
CA THR A 100 10.05 11.50 -7.55
C THR A 100 11.25 10.55 -7.68
N PHE A 101 11.41 9.62 -6.74
CA PHE A 101 12.43 8.57 -6.79
C PHE A 101 12.30 7.65 -8.02
N ILE A 102 11.11 7.53 -8.62
CA ILE A 102 10.91 6.78 -9.87
C ILE A 102 11.37 7.62 -11.05
N LYS A 103 11.12 8.93 -11.02
CA LYS A 103 11.50 9.88 -12.08
C LYS A 103 13.01 9.89 -12.30
N GLU A 104 13.79 9.83 -11.21
CA GLU A 104 15.25 9.75 -11.25
C GLU A 104 15.78 8.49 -11.97
N ARG A 105 14.97 7.44 -12.09
CA ARG A 105 15.34 6.18 -12.76
C ARG A 105 14.80 6.06 -14.18
N SER A 106 13.59 6.55 -14.43
CA SER A 106 12.95 6.53 -15.75
C SER A 106 11.69 7.39 -15.77
N LEU A 107 11.63 8.37 -16.68
CA LEU A 107 10.46 9.22 -16.87
C LEU A 107 9.23 8.40 -17.31
N TYR A 108 9.41 7.43 -18.21
CA TYR A 108 8.35 6.53 -18.65
C TYR A 108 7.72 5.77 -17.48
N ARG A 109 8.55 5.16 -16.63
CA ARG A 109 8.05 4.42 -15.45
C ARG A 109 7.35 5.35 -14.47
N TRP A 110 7.82 6.58 -14.34
CA TRP A 110 7.22 7.59 -13.47
C TRP A 110 5.84 8.02 -13.95
N ILE A 111 5.67 8.37 -15.23
CA ILE A 111 4.35 8.73 -15.79
C ILE A 111 3.39 7.55 -15.69
N MET A 112 3.84 6.35 -16.10
CA MET A 112 3.06 5.11 -15.98
C MET A 112 2.56 4.89 -14.54
N HIS A 113 3.45 4.98 -13.54
CA HIS A 113 3.07 4.80 -12.14
C HIS A 113 2.19 5.94 -11.61
N LEU A 114 2.47 7.20 -11.98
CA LEU A 114 1.69 8.34 -11.52
C LEU A 114 0.26 8.27 -12.05
N CYS A 115 0.08 7.93 -13.32
CA CYS A 115 -1.23 7.70 -13.92
C CYS A 115 -1.97 6.52 -13.27
N LEU A 116 -1.30 5.37 -13.15
CA LEU A 116 -1.93 4.16 -12.61
C LEU A 116 -2.25 4.28 -11.12
N SER A 117 -1.25 4.60 -10.30
CA SER A 117 -1.42 4.69 -8.84
C SER A 117 -2.15 5.96 -8.41
N GLY A 118 -1.87 7.10 -9.05
CA GLY A 118 -2.56 8.37 -8.78
C GLY A 118 -4.02 8.32 -9.19
N GLY A 119 -4.34 7.77 -10.37
CA GLY A 119 -5.72 7.55 -10.81
C GLY A 119 -6.49 6.61 -9.88
N CYS A 120 -5.90 5.47 -9.48
CA CYS A 120 -6.54 4.56 -8.52
C CYS A 120 -6.72 5.23 -7.14
N THR A 121 -5.73 5.98 -6.66
CA THR A 121 -5.81 6.69 -5.38
C THR A 121 -6.91 7.75 -5.41
N LEU A 122 -7.01 8.53 -6.50
CA LEU A 122 -8.08 9.50 -6.69
C LEU A 122 -9.45 8.82 -6.73
N ALA A 123 -9.58 7.70 -7.43
CA ALA A 123 -10.81 6.92 -7.46
C ALA A 123 -11.23 6.48 -6.05
N PHE A 124 -10.33 5.89 -5.26
CA PHE A 124 -10.64 5.51 -3.87
C PHE A 124 -10.96 6.71 -2.98
N ALA A 125 -10.22 7.82 -3.14
CA ALA A 125 -10.42 9.04 -2.36
C ALA A 125 -11.78 9.70 -2.61
N VAL A 126 -12.37 9.50 -3.80
CA VAL A 126 -13.72 9.97 -4.13
C VAL A 126 -14.78 8.93 -3.77
N THR A 127 -14.57 7.67 -4.14
CA THR A 127 -15.57 6.61 -3.96
C THR A 127 -15.83 6.28 -2.50
N PHE A 128 -14.79 6.16 -1.65
CA PHE A 128 -15.00 5.76 -0.26
C PHE A 128 -15.84 6.77 0.54
N PRO A 129 -15.58 8.09 0.50
CA PRO A 129 -16.45 9.06 1.18
C PRO A 129 -17.91 9.00 0.71
N LEU A 130 -18.16 8.77 -0.59
CA LEU A 130 -19.51 8.62 -1.12
C LEU A 130 -20.18 7.32 -0.62
N VAL A 131 -19.48 6.19 -0.75
CA VAL A 131 -19.96 4.87 -0.30
C VAL A 131 -20.20 4.83 1.21
N PHE A 132 -19.44 5.57 2.00
CA PHE A 132 -19.58 5.64 3.45
C PHE A 132 -20.61 6.67 3.91
N GLY A 133 -21.21 7.43 2.98
CA GLY A 133 -22.13 8.53 3.29
C GLY A 133 -21.46 9.72 3.98
N TRP A 134 -20.13 9.83 3.93
CA TRP A 134 -19.40 10.98 4.49
C TRP A 134 -19.59 12.23 3.64
N ILE A 135 -19.75 12.06 2.33
CA ILE A 135 -20.11 13.12 1.40
C ILE A 135 -21.44 12.74 0.77
N HIS A 136 -22.39 13.66 0.81
CA HIS A 136 -23.74 13.49 0.26
C HIS A 136 -24.18 14.76 -0.47
N PHE A 137 -25.02 14.61 -1.49
CA PHE A 137 -25.52 15.72 -2.29
C PHE A 137 -27.04 15.80 -2.17
N ASP A 138 -27.53 16.91 -1.68
CA ASP A 138 -28.96 17.21 -1.62
C ASP A 138 -29.36 18.25 -2.67
N VAL A 139 -30.64 18.23 -3.04
CA VAL A 139 -31.25 19.30 -3.83
C VAL A 139 -31.43 20.54 -2.94
N GLY A 140 -31.01 21.69 -3.44
CA GLY A 140 -31.13 22.97 -2.76
C GLY A 140 -32.55 23.53 -2.77
N SER A 141 -32.69 24.80 -2.40
CA SER A 141 -33.99 25.50 -2.47
C SER A 141 -34.49 25.72 -3.90
N LEU A 142 -33.59 25.60 -4.88
CA LEU A 142 -33.86 25.66 -6.31
C LEU A 142 -33.28 24.38 -6.94
N ASP A 143 -33.94 23.86 -7.97
CA ASP A 143 -33.51 22.66 -8.71
C ASP A 143 -32.16 22.82 -9.40
N THR A 144 -31.65 24.06 -9.47
CA THR A 144 -30.36 24.41 -10.08
C THR A 144 -29.22 24.53 -9.06
N ILE A 145 -29.46 24.22 -7.79
CA ILE A 145 -28.48 24.31 -6.69
C ILE A 145 -28.35 22.93 -6.01
N TYR A 146 -27.13 22.44 -5.86
CA TYR A 146 -26.79 21.29 -5.03
C TYR A 146 -26.22 21.75 -3.68
N LYS A 147 -26.66 21.11 -2.60
CA LYS A 147 -26.05 21.22 -1.27
C LYS A 147 -25.07 20.08 -1.06
N VAL A 148 -23.80 20.41 -0.92
CA VAL A 148 -22.75 19.45 -0.58
C VAL A 148 -22.70 19.33 0.94
N LYS A 149 -23.10 18.16 1.44
CA LYS A 149 -22.98 17.80 2.84
C LYS A 149 -21.73 16.98 3.07
N VAL A 150 -20.99 17.32 4.13
CA VAL A 150 -19.87 16.55 4.63
C VAL A 150 -20.15 16.23 6.09
N PHE A 151 -20.22 14.94 6.44
CA PHE A 151 -20.58 14.46 7.77
C PHE A 151 -21.89 15.06 8.30
N GLY A 152 -22.92 15.14 7.44
CA GLY A 152 -24.23 15.72 7.77
C GLY A 152 -24.31 17.24 7.83
N VAL A 153 -23.18 17.95 7.72
CA VAL A 153 -23.12 19.42 7.72
C VAL A 153 -23.06 19.94 6.29
N VAL A 154 -23.92 20.90 5.94
CA VAL A 154 -23.84 21.60 4.65
C VAL A 154 -22.57 22.44 4.63
N VAL A 155 -21.60 22.06 3.81
CA VAL A 155 -20.31 22.77 3.68
C VAL A 155 -20.34 23.77 2.52
N ARG A 156 -21.12 23.47 1.48
CA ARG A 156 -21.17 24.30 0.27
C ARG A 156 -22.49 24.16 -0.48
N GLU A 157 -22.91 25.24 -1.13
CA GLU A 157 -23.98 25.24 -2.12
C GLU A 157 -23.39 25.55 -3.50
N LEU A 158 -23.72 24.74 -4.51
CA LEU A 158 -23.13 24.79 -5.83
C LEU A 158 -24.21 24.86 -6.91
N SER A 159 -24.09 25.79 -7.85
CA SER A 159 -24.93 25.76 -9.05
C SER A 159 -24.54 24.58 -9.94
N VAL A 160 -25.54 23.88 -10.50
CA VAL A 160 -25.33 22.73 -11.42
C VAL A 160 -24.51 23.14 -12.66
N HIS A 161 -24.60 24.40 -13.10
CA HIS A 161 -23.90 24.89 -14.28
C HIS A 161 -22.45 25.31 -14.01
N SER A 162 -22.03 25.34 -12.74
CA SER A 162 -20.67 25.75 -12.35
C SER A 162 -19.60 24.78 -12.85
N LEU A 163 -18.39 25.30 -13.08
CA LEU A 163 -17.22 24.48 -13.41
C LEU A 163 -16.89 23.51 -12.26
N GLU A 164 -17.05 23.95 -11.01
CA GLU A 164 -16.81 23.14 -9.81
C GLU A 164 -17.72 21.91 -9.78
N ALA A 165 -19.03 22.08 -10.00
CA ALA A 165 -19.97 20.95 -10.09
C ALA A 165 -19.57 19.98 -11.21
N LYS A 166 -19.25 20.50 -12.41
CA LYS A 166 -18.81 19.67 -13.54
C LYS A 166 -17.57 18.84 -13.20
N LEU A 167 -16.57 19.42 -12.54
CA LEU A 167 -15.36 18.72 -12.12
C LEU A 167 -15.64 17.66 -11.06
N MET A 168 -16.48 17.98 -10.06
CA MET A 168 -16.83 17.08 -8.97
C MET A 168 -17.58 15.84 -9.47
N PHE A 169 -18.62 16.04 -10.31
CA PHE A 169 -19.39 14.93 -10.89
C PHE A 169 -18.63 14.12 -11.94
N ASN A 170 -17.54 14.66 -12.52
CA ASN A 170 -16.67 13.93 -13.44
C ASN A 170 -15.35 13.45 -12.82
N MET A 171 -15.16 13.61 -11.50
CA MET A 171 -13.87 13.30 -10.89
C MET A 171 -13.47 11.82 -11.02
N LEU A 172 -14.46 10.91 -10.95
CA LEU A 172 -14.25 9.48 -11.20
C LEU A 172 -13.93 9.19 -12.68
N ASN A 173 -14.53 9.93 -13.62
CA ASN A 173 -14.20 9.80 -15.05
C ASN A 173 -12.76 10.27 -15.33
N ILE A 174 -12.33 11.37 -14.71
CA ILE A 174 -10.94 11.86 -14.79
C ILE A 174 -9.98 10.82 -14.21
N ALA A 175 -10.29 10.26 -13.03
CA ALA A 175 -9.50 9.20 -12.42
C ALA A 175 -9.39 7.99 -13.35
N ALA A 176 -10.49 7.56 -13.96
CA ALA A 176 -10.53 6.45 -14.89
C ALA A 176 -9.67 6.68 -16.14
N VAL A 177 -9.71 7.88 -16.74
CA VAL A 177 -8.84 8.23 -17.87
C VAL A 177 -7.36 8.16 -17.49
N LEU A 178 -6.98 8.70 -16.32
CA LEU A 178 -5.61 8.56 -15.80
C LEU A 178 -5.21 7.09 -15.64
N VAL A 179 -6.09 6.27 -15.07
CA VAL A 179 -5.82 4.83 -14.91
C VAL A 179 -5.66 4.14 -16.27
N LEU A 180 -6.50 4.44 -17.27
CA LEU A 180 -6.37 3.88 -18.62
C LEU A 180 -5.04 4.22 -19.28
N ILE A 181 -4.59 5.47 -19.18
CA ILE A 181 -3.26 5.87 -19.67
C ILE A 181 -2.17 5.04 -18.97
N GLY A 182 -2.25 4.90 -17.64
CA GLY A 182 -1.31 4.08 -16.87
C GLY A 182 -1.33 2.60 -17.28
N LEU A 183 -2.50 2.03 -17.55
CA LEU A 183 -2.68 0.64 -17.99
C LEU A 183 -2.10 0.40 -19.39
N ILE A 184 -2.33 1.31 -20.34
CA ILE A 184 -1.77 1.22 -21.69
C ILE A 184 -0.25 1.26 -21.62
N LEU A 185 0.34 2.19 -20.87
CA LEU A 185 1.79 2.28 -20.70
C LEU A 185 2.34 1.02 -19.99
N ALA A 186 1.66 0.51 -18.96
CA ALA A 186 2.07 -0.70 -18.26
C ALA A 186 2.02 -1.93 -19.17
N GLY A 187 0.94 -2.09 -19.94
CA GLY A 187 0.76 -3.16 -20.90
C GLY A 187 1.80 -3.10 -22.02
N TRP A 188 1.99 -1.94 -22.62
CA TRP A 188 2.98 -1.74 -23.68
C TRP A 188 4.38 -2.13 -23.23
N ARG A 189 4.84 -1.63 -22.07
CA ARG A 189 6.15 -2.00 -21.52
C ARG A 189 6.26 -3.49 -21.24
N ARG A 190 5.22 -4.15 -20.74
CA ARG A 190 5.25 -5.60 -20.47
C ARG A 190 5.28 -6.46 -21.73
N LEU A 191 4.77 -5.95 -22.85
CA LEU A 191 4.80 -6.63 -24.14
C LEU A 191 6.10 -6.38 -24.93
N THR A 192 6.77 -5.25 -24.68
CA THR A 192 7.92 -4.81 -25.49
C THR A 192 9.28 -5.00 -24.81
N ASP A 193 9.38 -4.84 -23.48
CA ASP A 193 10.64 -4.92 -22.74
C ASP A 193 11.05 -6.39 -22.49
N PRO A 194 12.15 -6.90 -23.10
CA PRO A 194 12.54 -8.30 -22.97
C PRO A 194 12.88 -8.69 -21.52
N GLY A 195 13.46 -7.77 -20.75
CA GLY A 195 13.84 -8.03 -19.37
C GLY A 195 12.63 -8.21 -18.46
N VAL A 196 11.55 -7.46 -18.72
CA VAL A 196 10.28 -7.63 -18.00
C VAL A 196 9.59 -8.92 -18.41
N ARG A 197 9.60 -9.25 -19.71
CA ARG A 197 8.98 -10.48 -20.21
C ARG A 197 9.59 -11.74 -19.66
N ALA A 198 10.90 -11.74 -19.39
CA ALA A 198 11.61 -12.90 -18.86
C ALA A 198 11.23 -13.26 -17.42
N VAL A 199 10.80 -12.28 -16.61
CA VAL A 199 10.57 -12.48 -15.16
C VAL A 199 9.11 -12.31 -14.74
N GLN A 200 8.23 -11.86 -15.63
CA GLN A 200 6.84 -11.58 -15.26
C GLN A 200 6.05 -12.86 -14.99
N THR A 201 5.14 -12.80 -14.01
CA THR A 201 4.22 -13.90 -13.72
C THR A 201 2.77 -13.45 -13.92
N PHE A 202 1.88 -14.37 -14.32
CA PHE A 202 0.48 -13.99 -14.56
C PHE A 202 -0.19 -13.41 -13.31
N VAL A 203 -0.08 -14.11 -12.18
CA VAL A 203 -0.80 -13.77 -10.93
C VAL A 203 -0.31 -12.47 -10.30
N GLU A 204 0.99 -12.21 -10.31
CA GLU A 204 1.54 -11.02 -9.68
C GLU A 204 1.61 -9.82 -10.63
N ASP A 205 1.79 -10.03 -11.93
CA ASP A 205 2.09 -8.93 -12.86
C ASP A 205 0.96 -8.57 -13.83
N ILE A 206 0.21 -9.55 -14.33
CA ILE A 206 -0.82 -9.36 -15.37
C ILE A 206 -2.21 -9.26 -14.75
N LEU A 207 -2.56 -10.20 -13.87
CA LEU A 207 -3.84 -10.24 -13.16
C LEU A 207 -4.24 -8.90 -12.50
N PRO A 208 -3.36 -8.18 -11.75
CA PRO A 208 -3.74 -6.89 -11.19
C PRO A 208 -4.06 -5.85 -12.25
N LEU A 209 -3.35 -5.85 -13.39
CA LEU A 209 -3.64 -4.91 -14.48
C LEU A 209 -4.98 -5.22 -15.13
N LEU A 210 -5.31 -6.51 -15.30
CA LEU A 210 -6.61 -6.93 -15.83
C LEU A 210 -7.76 -6.57 -14.89
N ILE A 211 -7.60 -6.77 -13.58
CA ILE A 211 -8.63 -6.40 -12.59
C ILE A 211 -8.84 -4.89 -12.56
N ILE A 212 -7.76 -4.10 -12.55
CA ILE A 212 -7.85 -2.63 -12.59
C ILE A 212 -8.51 -2.19 -13.91
N PHE A 213 -8.12 -2.76 -15.05
CA PHE A 213 -8.75 -2.50 -16.34
C PHE A 213 -10.25 -2.81 -16.34
N ALA A 214 -10.65 -3.94 -15.75
CA ALA A 214 -12.06 -4.34 -15.65
C ALA A 214 -12.87 -3.35 -14.81
N VAL A 215 -12.38 -2.95 -13.64
CA VAL A 215 -13.03 -1.94 -12.78
C VAL A 215 -13.13 -0.59 -13.50
N THR A 216 -12.03 -0.14 -14.12
CA THR A 216 -11.99 1.15 -14.82
C THR A 216 -12.94 1.17 -16.02
N THR A 217 -12.94 0.13 -16.83
CA THR A 217 -13.79 0.03 -18.03
C THR A 217 -15.25 -0.06 -17.66
N THR A 218 -15.61 -0.95 -16.72
CA THR A 218 -17.01 -1.09 -16.28
C THR A 218 -17.53 0.17 -15.60
N GLY A 219 -16.68 0.89 -14.86
CA GLY A 219 -17.04 2.18 -14.26
C GLY A 219 -17.31 3.25 -15.32
N LEU A 220 -16.47 3.36 -16.35
CA LEU A 220 -16.73 4.28 -17.48
C LEU A 220 -17.99 3.88 -18.27
N MET A 221 -18.27 2.59 -18.40
CA MET A 221 -19.49 2.12 -19.06
C MET A 221 -20.77 2.52 -18.32
N LEU A 222 -20.73 2.71 -16.99
CA LEU A 222 -21.87 3.27 -16.25
C LEU A 222 -22.17 4.71 -16.72
N THR A 223 -21.14 5.54 -16.84
CA THR A 223 -21.26 6.90 -17.39
C THR A 223 -21.76 6.85 -18.83
N VAL A 224 -21.21 5.97 -19.68
CA VAL A 224 -21.64 5.85 -21.08
C VAL A 224 -23.11 5.45 -21.17
N SER A 225 -23.52 4.45 -20.39
CA SER A 225 -24.89 3.98 -20.34
C SER A 225 -25.85 5.11 -19.96
N TYR A 226 -25.54 5.86 -18.89
CA TYR A 226 -26.39 6.94 -18.41
C TYR A 226 -26.42 8.15 -19.36
N SER A 227 -25.26 8.62 -19.82
CA SER A 227 -25.14 9.86 -20.61
C SER A 227 -25.46 9.70 -22.10
N TYR A 228 -25.20 8.54 -22.70
CA TYR A 228 -25.32 8.35 -24.16
C TYR A 228 -26.34 7.29 -24.55
N MET A 229 -26.61 6.31 -23.69
CA MET A 229 -27.53 5.21 -23.99
C MET A 229 -28.88 5.34 -23.27
N GLN A 230 -29.18 6.51 -22.69
CA GLN A 230 -30.42 6.77 -21.95
C GLN A 230 -30.68 5.74 -20.84
N GLY A 231 -29.62 5.26 -20.18
CA GLY A 231 -29.68 4.27 -19.09
C GLY A 231 -29.89 2.82 -19.52
N ARG A 232 -29.85 2.50 -20.83
CA ARG A 232 -29.98 1.11 -21.29
C ARG A 232 -28.89 0.22 -20.70
N GLY A 233 -29.31 -0.91 -20.11
CA GLY A 233 -28.40 -1.88 -19.48
C GLY A 233 -27.72 -1.39 -18.20
N HIS A 234 -28.08 -0.21 -17.68
CA HIS A 234 -27.39 0.40 -16.52
C HIS A 234 -27.43 -0.50 -15.29
N SER A 235 -28.60 -1.04 -14.94
CA SER A 235 -28.74 -1.94 -13.77
C SER A 235 -27.86 -3.19 -13.87
N PHE A 236 -27.74 -3.77 -15.07
CA PHE A 236 -26.84 -4.91 -15.30
C PHE A 236 -25.36 -4.49 -15.14
N LEU A 237 -24.98 -3.35 -15.73
CA LEU A 237 -23.62 -2.82 -15.62
C LEU A 237 -23.25 -2.47 -14.17
N VAL A 238 -24.19 -2.01 -13.34
CA VAL A 238 -23.94 -1.76 -11.91
C VAL A 238 -23.52 -3.04 -11.19
N TRP A 239 -24.19 -4.16 -11.45
CA TRP A 239 -23.81 -5.45 -10.89
C TRP A 239 -22.44 -5.94 -11.40
N VAL A 240 -22.20 -5.82 -12.71
CA VAL A 240 -20.89 -6.18 -13.29
C VAL A 240 -19.77 -5.33 -12.69
N HIS A 241 -19.97 -4.02 -12.57
CA HIS A 241 -19.02 -3.12 -11.95
C HIS A 241 -18.78 -3.48 -10.49
N LEU A 242 -19.84 -3.72 -9.70
CA LEU A 242 -19.74 -4.17 -8.31
C LEU A 242 -18.90 -5.45 -8.19
N MET A 243 -19.12 -6.45 -9.04
CA MET A 243 -18.34 -7.70 -9.02
C MET A 243 -16.86 -7.45 -9.32
N THR A 244 -16.54 -6.58 -10.28
CA THR A 244 -15.14 -6.23 -10.55
C THR A 244 -14.49 -5.46 -9.39
N VAL A 245 -15.25 -4.59 -8.70
CA VAL A 245 -14.78 -3.88 -7.51
C VAL A 245 -14.54 -4.86 -6.35
N ILE A 246 -15.44 -5.83 -6.13
CA ILE A 246 -15.23 -6.90 -5.16
C ILE A 246 -13.92 -7.65 -5.47
N ALA A 247 -13.72 -8.06 -6.72
CA ALA A 247 -12.50 -8.74 -7.13
C ALA A 247 -11.24 -7.88 -6.84
N LEU A 248 -11.28 -6.57 -7.12
CA LEU A 248 -10.18 -5.66 -6.80
C LEU A 248 -9.93 -5.54 -5.30
N ILE A 249 -10.96 -5.25 -4.51
CA ILE A 249 -10.83 -5.06 -3.05
C ILE A 249 -10.27 -6.31 -2.36
N PHE A 250 -10.70 -7.50 -2.77
CA PHE A 250 -10.18 -8.76 -2.22
C PHE A 250 -8.80 -9.11 -2.77
N TYR A 251 -8.45 -8.72 -4.00
CA TYR A 251 -7.10 -8.90 -4.54
C TYR A 251 -6.08 -8.00 -3.81
N ILE A 252 -6.46 -6.78 -3.40
CA ILE A 252 -5.55 -5.80 -2.78
C ILE A 252 -4.70 -6.38 -1.62
N PRO A 253 -5.28 -6.99 -0.56
CA PRO A 253 -4.50 -7.49 0.57
C PRO A 253 -3.68 -8.74 0.24
N PHE A 254 -4.14 -9.60 -0.68
CA PHE A 254 -3.52 -10.91 -0.91
C PHE A 254 -2.64 -10.97 -2.18
N GLY A 255 -2.71 -9.95 -3.03
CA GLY A 255 -1.94 -9.85 -4.26
C GLY A 255 -0.79 -8.85 -4.18
N LYS A 256 -0.25 -8.50 -5.34
CA LYS A 256 0.89 -7.57 -5.46
C LYS A 256 0.56 -6.17 -4.93
N LEU A 257 -0.71 -5.75 -4.99
CA LEU A 257 -1.15 -4.40 -4.58
C LEU A 257 -1.01 -4.14 -3.07
N PHE A 258 -0.76 -5.16 -2.25
CA PHE A 258 -0.49 -5.00 -0.81
C PHE A 258 0.69 -4.07 -0.51
N HIS A 259 1.63 -3.91 -1.47
CA HIS A 259 2.73 -2.95 -1.37
C HIS A 259 2.26 -1.50 -1.10
N MET A 260 1.01 -1.15 -1.45
CA MET A 260 0.42 0.14 -1.12
C MET A 260 0.45 0.39 0.40
N PHE A 261 0.08 -0.60 1.21
CA PHE A 261 0.11 -0.46 2.68
C PHE A 261 1.53 -0.55 3.24
N GLN A 262 2.38 -1.39 2.65
CA GLN A 262 3.80 -1.46 3.02
C GLN A 262 4.50 -0.11 2.76
N ARG A 263 4.10 0.60 1.71
CA ARG A 263 4.65 1.92 1.38
C ARG A 263 4.30 2.96 2.45
N LEU A 264 3.11 2.89 3.06
CA LEU A 264 2.79 3.73 4.22
C LEU A 264 3.79 3.49 5.37
N CYS A 265 4.12 2.22 5.63
CA CYS A 265 5.13 1.86 6.63
C CYS A 265 6.56 2.27 6.24
N SER A 266 6.86 2.49 4.95
CA SER A 266 8.20 2.87 4.49
C SER A 266 8.66 4.25 5.00
N VAL A 267 7.74 5.11 5.42
CA VAL A 267 8.05 6.36 6.15
C VAL A 267 8.85 6.08 7.41
N LEU A 268 8.54 4.99 8.11
CA LEU A 268 9.27 4.61 9.31
C LEU A 268 10.72 4.21 9.00
N VAL A 269 10.97 3.67 7.80
CA VAL A 269 12.31 3.29 7.34
C VAL A 269 13.19 4.52 7.11
N SER A 270 12.65 5.62 6.59
CA SER A 270 13.44 6.86 6.44
C SER A 270 13.80 7.48 7.79
N LEU A 271 12.90 7.43 8.78
CA LEU A 271 13.24 7.80 10.16
C LEU A 271 14.34 6.90 10.73
N TYR A 272 14.19 5.58 10.55
CA TYR A 272 15.17 4.60 11.02
C TYR A 272 16.56 4.88 10.44
N GLN A 273 16.66 5.09 9.13
CA GLN A 273 17.93 5.40 8.46
C GLN A 273 18.53 6.72 8.96
N LYS A 274 17.71 7.74 9.19
CA LYS A 274 18.18 9.02 9.71
C LYS A 274 18.72 8.89 11.13
N ALA A 275 17.95 8.25 12.02
CA ALA A 275 18.37 7.98 13.39
C ALA A 275 19.64 7.12 13.45
N GLY A 276 19.78 6.16 12.53
CA GLY A 276 20.98 5.35 12.41
C GLY A 276 22.23 6.16 11.99
N LYS A 277 22.07 7.15 11.10
CA LYS A 277 23.19 8.03 10.69
C LYS A 277 23.63 8.99 11.80
N GLU A 278 22.70 9.46 12.61
CA GLU A 278 22.98 10.39 13.72
C GLU A 278 23.43 9.67 14.99
N GLY A 279 23.14 8.37 15.11
CA GLY A 279 23.50 7.54 16.25
C GLY A 279 24.90 6.92 16.17
N GLN A 280 25.23 6.14 17.20
CA GLN A 280 26.46 5.37 17.27
C GLN A 280 26.62 4.45 16.04
N GLN A 281 27.81 4.45 15.45
CA GLN A 281 28.19 3.52 14.40
C GLN A 281 28.80 2.25 15.01
N ALA A 282 28.56 1.11 14.36
CA ALA A 282 29.24 -0.14 14.61
C ALA A 282 30.54 -0.16 13.83
N ASP A 283 31.61 -0.51 14.54
CA ASP A 283 32.95 -0.68 13.98
C ASP A 283 33.18 -2.16 13.63
N CYS A 284 33.85 -2.39 12.50
CA CYS A 284 34.16 -3.75 12.07
C CYS A 284 35.18 -4.40 13.02
N VAL A 285 34.90 -5.59 13.54
CA VAL A 285 35.83 -6.32 14.42
C VAL A 285 37.17 -6.73 13.76
N ILE A 286 37.26 -6.64 12.42
CA ILE A 286 38.47 -7.02 11.66
C ILE A 286 39.30 -5.80 11.27
N CYS A 287 38.67 -4.78 10.68
CA CYS A 287 39.37 -3.61 10.17
C CYS A 287 39.15 -2.34 10.99
N SER A 288 38.34 -2.40 12.05
CA SER A 288 38.03 -1.29 12.96
C SER A 288 37.36 -0.07 12.31
N GLU A 289 36.96 -0.18 11.04
CA GLU A 289 36.28 0.91 10.32
C GLU A 289 34.77 0.91 10.63
N PRO A 290 34.16 2.09 10.83
CA PRO A 290 32.71 2.22 10.98
C PRO A 290 32.01 1.86 9.66
N PHE A 291 30.98 1.01 9.71
CA PHE A 291 30.33 0.52 8.48
C PHE A 291 28.80 0.60 8.44
N ALA A 292 28.15 0.65 9.61
CA ALA A 292 26.70 0.75 9.74
C ALA A 292 26.35 1.31 11.12
N SER A 293 25.11 1.74 11.33
CA SER A 293 24.66 2.14 12.67
C SER A 293 24.64 0.94 13.62
N GLN A 294 25.06 1.12 14.87
CA GLN A 294 25.03 0.09 15.91
C GLN A 294 23.61 -0.47 16.09
N MET A 295 22.61 0.42 16.10
CA MET A 295 21.19 0.04 16.14
C MET A 295 20.81 -0.98 15.07
N HIS A 296 21.27 -0.77 13.83
CA HIS A 296 20.99 -1.68 12.71
C HIS A 296 21.66 -3.03 12.87
N VAL A 297 22.91 -3.05 13.32
CA VAL A 297 23.64 -4.29 13.56
C VAL A 297 22.97 -5.10 14.67
N ASP A 298 22.61 -4.47 15.79
CA ASP A 298 21.94 -5.13 16.92
C ASP A 298 20.53 -5.64 16.56
N ASP A 299 19.78 -4.83 15.81
CA ASP A 299 18.47 -5.23 15.29
C ASP A 299 18.59 -6.45 14.38
N LEU A 300 19.59 -6.45 13.50
CA LEU A 300 19.82 -7.55 12.57
C LEU A 300 20.19 -8.84 13.31
N LYS A 301 21.07 -8.77 14.33
CA LYS A 301 21.39 -9.93 15.19
C LYS A 301 20.13 -10.50 15.83
N THR A 302 19.33 -9.65 16.48
CA THR A 302 18.08 -10.04 17.13
C THR A 302 17.10 -10.71 16.14
N VAL A 303 16.98 -10.17 14.93
CA VAL A 303 16.10 -10.74 13.90
C VAL A 303 16.61 -12.09 13.41
N LEU A 304 17.92 -12.26 13.25
CA LEU A 304 18.52 -13.53 12.83
C LEU A 304 18.34 -14.61 13.88
N ASP A 305 18.54 -14.28 15.17
CA ASP A 305 18.27 -15.18 16.28
C ASP A 305 16.80 -15.62 16.30
N GLN A 306 15.85 -14.69 16.11
CA GLN A 306 14.42 -14.99 16.02
C GLN A 306 14.03 -15.87 14.82
N LEU A 307 14.82 -15.82 13.75
CA LEU A 307 14.67 -16.68 12.57
C LEU A 307 15.39 -18.03 12.73
N GLY A 308 16.11 -18.25 13.83
CA GLY A 308 16.87 -19.47 14.09
C GLY A 308 18.21 -19.55 13.34
N PHE A 309 18.73 -18.43 12.85
CA PHE A 309 20.06 -18.38 12.23
C PHE A 309 21.11 -17.98 13.25
N ASP A 310 21.94 -18.95 13.67
CA ASP A 310 23.11 -18.67 14.49
C ASP A 310 24.32 -18.36 13.60
N TYR A 311 24.77 -17.11 13.66
CA TYR A 311 25.96 -16.63 12.95
C TYR A 311 27.10 -16.25 13.91
N ARG A 312 27.08 -16.81 15.11
CA ARG A 312 28.17 -16.67 16.07
C ARG A 312 29.22 -17.74 15.80
N PHE A 313 30.49 -17.37 15.95
CA PHE A 313 31.60 -18.30 15.80
C PHE A 313 32.74 -17.91 16.73
N ALA A 314 33.48 -18.92 17.18
CA ALA A 314 34.64 -18.72 18.03
C ALA A 314 35.83 -18.17 17.24
N THR A 315 36.51 -17.19 17.81
CA THR A 315 37.82 -16.70 17.37
C THR A 315 38.81 -16.85 18.51
N SER A 316 40.11 -16.69 18.24
CA SER A 316 41.16 -16.69 19.27
C SER A 316 40.99 -15.60 20.33
N LYS A 317 40.16 -14.59 20.06
CA LYS A 317 39.87 -13.46 20.96
C LYS A 317 38.48 -13.53 21.62
N GLY A 318 37.74 -14.62 21.41
CA GLY A 318 36.38 -14.82 21.92
C GLY A 318 35.35 -15.08 20.83
N GLU A 319 34.07 -15.16 21.22
CA GLU A 319 32.94 -15.33 20.31
C GLU A 319 32.64 -14.03 19.57
N VAL A 320 32.47 -14.11 18.25
CA VAL A 320 32.16 -12.98 17.37
C VAL A 320 30.91 -13.29 16.55
N HIS A 321 30.05 -12.30 16.36
CA HIS A 321 28.91 -12.43 15.46
C HIS A 321 29.31 -12.02 14.04
N TYR A 322 28.90 -12.77 13.01
CA TYR A 322 29.16 -12.43 11.61
C TYR A 322 28.66 -11.03 11.21
N GLN A 323 27.65 -10.53 11.95
CA GLN A 323 27.09 -9.20 11.72
C GLN A 323 27.98 -8.05 12.19
N ASP A 324 29.00 -8.32 12.99
CA ASP A 324 30.01 -7.35 13.44
C ASP A 324 31.14 -7.14 12.43
N ILE A 325 31.08 -7.83 11.30
CA ILE A 325 32.08 -7.73 10.23
C ILE A 325 31.49 -6.90 9.10
N CYS A 326 32.22 -5.90 8.61
CA CYS A 326 31.76 -5.09 7.49
C CYS A 326 31.67 -5.90 6.17
N PRO A 327 30.84 -5.48 5.19
CA PRO A 327 30.66 -6.24 3.95
C PRO A 327 31.94 -6.50 3.15
N SER A 328 32.92 -5.58 3.17
CA SER A 328 34.20 -5.75 2.49
C SER A 328 35.04 -6.86 3.13
N CYS A 329 35.14 -6.86 4.47
CA CYS A 329 35.85 -7.91 5.21
C CYS A 329 35.17 -9.28 5.07
N ARG A 330 33.83 -9.36 5.02
CA ARG A 330 33.12 -10.62 4.74
C ARG A 330 33.51 -11.23 3.39
N ARG A 331 33.58 -10.40 2.34
CA ARG A 331 34.03 -10.85 1.01
C ARG A 331 35.47 -11.35 1.04
N ARG A 332 36.36 -10.67 1.78
CA ARG A 332 37.75 -11.11 1.95
C ARG A 332 37.84 -12.43 2.69
N LEU A 333 37.08 -12.61 3.77
CA LEU A 333 37.02 -13.87 4.52
C LEU A 333 36.58 -15.04 3.65
N LEU A 334 35.59 -14.84 2.78
CA LEU A 334 35.15 -15.87 1.84
C LEU A 334 36.31 -16.32 0.94
N VAL A 335 37.07 -15.37 0.36
CA VAL A 335 38.22 -15.67 -0.50
C VAL A 335 39.33 -16.38 0.28
N VAL A 336 39.65 -15.93 1.50
CA VAL A 336 40.67 -16.57 2.35
C VAL A 336 40.27 -18.01 2.70
N ASN A 337 39.01 -18.24 3.06
CA ASN A 337 38.53 -19.57 3.39
C ASN A 337 38.49 -20.49 2.15
N GLN A 338 38.12 -19.96 0.98
CA GLN A 338 38.21 -20.68 -0.28
C GLN A 338 39.66 -21.05 -0.61
N GLY A 339 40.60 -20.11 -0.44
CA GLY A 339 42.05 -20.35 -0.58
C GLY A 339 42.53 -21.51 0.28
N LYS A 340 42.22 -21.48 1.58
CA LYS A 340 42.57 -22.56 2.51
C LYS A 340 42.02 -23.92 2.08
N MET A 341 40.79 -23.96 1.59
CA MET A 341 40.16 -25.20 1.11
C MET A 341 40.83 -25.76 -0.15
N ILE A 342 41.41 -24.90 -0.99
CA ILE A 342 42.16 -25.31 -2.21
C ILE A 342 43.68 -25.39 -1.97
N GLY A 343 44.13 -25.32 -0.72
CA GLY A 343 45.55 -25.45 -0.35
C GLY A 343 46.43 -24.24 -0.71
N ARG A 344 45.84 -23.05 -0.81
CA ARG A 344 46.55 -21.76 -1.03
C ARG A 344 46.39 -20.81 0.14
#